data_AF-A0A0D0KHF0-F1
#
_entry.id   AF-A0A0D0KHF0-F1
#
_cell.length_a   1.000
_cell.length_b   1.000
_cell.length_c   1.000
_cell.angle_alpha   90.00
_cell.angle_beta   90.00
_cell.angle_gamma   90.00
#
_symmetry.space_group_name_H-M   'P 1'
#
loop_
_entity.id
_entity.type
_entity.pdbx_description
1 polymer ?
#
loop_
_entity_poly.entity_id
_entity_poly.type
_entity_poly.pdbx_seq_one_letter_code
_entity_poly.pdbx_strand_id
1 'polypeptide(L)'
;MTFATLRRQFLIGSFGLALCAGLGSQAYAADDLQKIKDSGSIKVGLEGTYPPFNFQDESGKLAGFEVDLSEALAKELGVKVSFQPTKWDGILASLESGRIDIVVNQVTISDERKKKYDFSTPYTVSGIQALTRKSDAASVKTAADLAGKKVGVGLGTNYEQWLKENVPQADIRTYDDDPTKFQDLNVGRIDVVLVDRLAAFEMVAKTGERMAVAGDAFSRQESGIALRKGNPELLAAINKAIEKLRGDGTLKQLSEKWFKADVTQ
;
A
#
# COMPACT_ATOMS: atom_id res chain seq x y z
N MET A 1 -67.55 2.85 -52.08
CA MET A 1 -67.08 1.45 -52.15
C MET A 1 -65.57 1.46 -52.22
N THR A 2 -64.98 0.57 -51.45
CA THR A 2 -63.66 0.59 -50.81
C THR A 2 -62.62 -0.23 -51.59
N PHE A 3 -61.35 -0.13 -51.14
CA PHE A 3 -60.16 -0.95 -51.42
C PHE A 3 -59.30 -0.50 -52.62
N ALA A 4 -58.05 -0.03 -52.39
CA ALA A 4 -56.80 -0.77 -52.09
C ALA A 4 -56.32 -1.54 -53.35
N THR A 5 -55.05 -1.59 -53.77
CA THR A 5 -53.78 -1.81 -53.05
C THR A 5 -52.61 -1.67 -54.06
N LEU A 6 -51.36 -1.71 -53.56
CA LEU A 6 -50.05 -1.79 -54.27
C LEU A 6 -49.56 -0.46 -54.90
N ARG A 7 -48.32 -0.03 -54.75
CA ARG A 7 -47.06 -0.78 -54.77
C ARG A 7 -45.97 0.13 -54.17
N ARG A 8 -45.17 -0.36 -53.21
CA ARG A 8 -43.92 0.30 -52.81
C ARG A 8 -42.82 -0.77 -52.73
N GLN A 9 -41.96 -0.75 -53.74
CA GLN A 9 -40.67 -1.44 -53.75
C GLN A 9 -39.61 -0.34 -53.86
N PHE A 10 -38.64 -0.31 -52.95
CA PHE A 10 -37.23 -0.57 -53.25
C PHE A 10 -36.31 -0.21 -52.07
N LEU A 11 -35.13 -0.85 -52.11
CA LEU A 11 -33.86 -0.62 -51.38
C LEU A 11 -33.71 -1.42 -50.07
N ILE A 12 -33.03 -2.57 -50.10
CA ILE A 12 -31.58 -2.83 -50.22
C ILE A 12 -30.85 -2.61 -48.88
N GLY A 13 -30.11 -3.64 -48.44
CA GLY A 13 -28.84 -3.43 -47.75
C GLY A 13 -28.71 -4.10 -46.39
N SER A 14 -28.10 -5.28 -46.37
CA SER A 14 -27.60 -6.01 -45.20
C SER A 14 -26.70 -5.16 -44.30
N PHE A 15 -26.86 -5.25 -42.97
CA PHE A 15 -25.74 -5.06 -42.03
C PHE A 15 -25.98 -5.91 -40.77
N GLY A 16 -25.48 -7.15 -40.82
CA GLY A 16 -25.16 -7.88 -39.61
C GLY A 16 -23.82 -7.39 -39.10
N LEU A 17 -23.78 -6.92 -37.85
CA LEU A 17 -22.59 -7.02 -37.01
C LEU A 17 -23.06 -6.94 -35.56
N ALA A 18 -23.05 -8.11 -34.92
CA ALA A 18 -23.33 -8.27 -33.51
C ALA A 18 -22.32 -7.45 -32.69
N LEU A 19 -22.85 -6.59 -31.83
CA LEU A 19 -22.09 -5.76 -30.91
C LEU A 19 -21.59 -6.62 -29.74
N CYS A 20 -20.55 -7.42 -29.96
CA CYS A 20 -19.78 -8.07 -28.89
C CYS A 20 -18.62 -7.17 -28.46
N ALA A 21 -18.94 -6.00 -27.91
CA ALA A 21 -17.96 -5.11 -27.30
C ALA A 21 -18.29 -4.95 -25.81
N GLY A 22 -17.93 -5.96 -25.03
CA GLY A 22 -18.17 -5.94 -23.57
C GLY A 22 -17.43 -6.98 -22.73
N LEU A 23 -16.78 -7.98 -23.35
CA LEU A 23 -16.13 -9.08 -22.63
C LEU A 23 -14.61 -8.95 -22.48
N GLY A 24 -14.02 -7.86 -22.98
CA GLY A 24 -12.56 -7.71 -23.03
C GLY A 24 -11.88 -7.48 -21.68
N SER A 25 -12.56 -6.95 -20.67
CA SER A 25 -11.90 -6.49 -19.44
C SER A 25 -11.85 -7.53 -18.32
N GLN A 26 -12.73 -8.54 -18.35
CA GLN A 26 -12.79 -9.58 -17.30
C GLN A 26 -11.82 -10.75 -17.55
N ALA A 27 -11.41 -10.99 -18.80
CA ALA A 27 -10.55 -12.12 -19.13
C ALA A 27 -9.07 -11.89 -18.75
N TYR A 28 -8.61 -10.64 -18.61
CA TYR A 28 -7.18 -10.36 -18.35
C TYR A 28 -6.74 -10.61 -16.90
N ALA A 29 -7.65 -10.54 -15.92
CA ALA A 29 -7.35 -10.69 -14.50
C ALA A 29 -7.50 -12.14 -13.99
N ALA A 30 -8.24 -13.00 -14.70
CA ALA A 30 -8.39 -14.41 -14.28
C ALA A 30 -7.08 -15.22 -14.38
N ASP A 31 -6.02 -14.69 -15.01
CA ASP A 31 -4.82 -15.45 -15.40
C ASP A 31 -3.53 -14.99 -14.69
N ASP A 32 -3.61 -14.02 -13.76
CA ASP A 32 -2.39 -13.43 -13.18
C ASP A 32 -1.62 -14.43 -12.30
N LEU A 33 -2.30 -15.32 -11.58
CA LEU A 33 -1.62 -16.39 -10.84
C LEU A 33 -0.88 -17.35 -11.76
N GLN A 34 -1.49 -17.76 -12.87
CA GLN A 34 -0.86 -18.68 -13.82
C GLN A 34 0.34 -18.02 -14.51
N LYS A 35 0.24 -16.75 -14.93
CA LYS A 35 1.39 -15.99 -15.47
C LYS A 35 2.56 -15.91 -14.49
N ILE A 36 2.27 -15.69 -13.21
CA ILE A 36 3.29 -15.68 -12.14
C ILE A 36 3.96 -17.06 -12.05
N LYS A 37 3.17 -18.14 -12.08
CA LYS A 37 3.68 -19.52 -12.05
C LYS A 37 4.52 -19.86 -13.27
N ASP A 38 4.05 -19.52 -14.47
CA ASP A 38 4.71 -19.79 -15.74
C ASP A 38 6.03 -19.01 -15.87
N SER A 39 6.06 -17.76 -15.40
CA SER A 39 7.30 -16.97 -15.36
C SER A 39 8.26 -17.42 -14.26
N GLY A 40 7.77 -18.17 -13.26
CA GLY A 40 8.53 -18.58 -12.08
C GLY A 40 8.87 -17.42 -11.14
N SER A 41 8.25 -16.24 -11.29
CA SER A 41 8.50 -15.07 -10.46
C SER A 41 7.27 -14.21 -10.21
N ILE A 42 7.16 -13.64 -9.00
CA ILE A 42 6.17 -12.62 -8.65
C ILE A 42 6.85 -11.25 -8.53
N LYS A 43 6.33 -10.25 -9.24
CA LYS A 43 6.84 -8.88 -9.21
C LYS A 43 6.22 -8.10 -8.07
N VAL A 44 7.04 -7.73 -7.09
CA VAL A 44 6.60 -7.05 -5.86
C VAL A 44 7.03 -5.60 -5.90
N GLY A 45 6.06 -4.68 -5.91
CA GLY A 45 6.32 -3.26 -5.69
C GLY A 45 6.48 -2.95 -4.21
N LEU A 46 7.54 -2.20 -3.89
CA LEU A 46 7.81 -1.56 -2.60
C LEU A 46 8.67 -0.31 -2.83
N GLU A 47 8.86 0.55 -1.83
CA GLU A 47 9.64 1.79 -2.00
C GLU A 47 11.16 1.57 -1.89
N GLY A 48 11.60 0.77 -0.92
CA GLY A 48 12.99 0.59 -0.56
C GLY A 48 13.55 1.71 0.32
N THR A 49 12.69 2.56 0.89
CA THR A 49 13.09 3.73 1.70
C THR A 49 12.32 3.84 3.03
N TYR A 50 11.55 2.83 3.42
CA TYR A 50 10.65 2.85 4.56
C TYR A 50 11.03 1.83 5.67
N PRO A 51 12.06 2.11 6.48
CA PRO A 51 12.44 1.24 7.59
C PRO A 51 11.39 1.26 8.73
N PRO A 52 11.18 0.13 9.43
CA PRO A 52 11.84 -1.17 9.27
C PRO A 52 11.09 -2.10 8.28
N PHE A 53 10.14 -1.58 7.51
CA PHE A 53 9.27 -2.36 6.63
C PHE A 53 9.98 -2.81 5.35
N ASN A 54 10.46 -1.86 4.55
CA ASN A 54 11.25 -2.13 3.36
C ASN A 54 12.24 -0.98 3.13
N PHE A 55 13.54 -1.28 3.15
CA PHE A 55 14.59 -0.28 3.05
C PHE A 55 15.86 -0.87 2.43
N GLN A 56 16.80 -0.03 2.02
CA GLN A 56 18.15 -0.50 1.66
C GLN A 56 19.04 -0.53 2.92
N ASP A 57 19.66 -1.67 3.19
CA ASP A 57 20.65 -1.82 4.25
C ASP A 57 21.99 -1.13 3.89
N GLU A 58 22.97 -1.20 4.80
CA GLU A 58 24.29 -0.59 4.60
C GLU A 58 25.05 -1.15 3.37
N SER A 59 24.67 -2.34 2.89
CA SER A 59 25.23 -2.95 1.69
C SER A 59 24.49 -2.54 0.41
N GLY A 60 23.43 -1.72 0.52
CA GLY A 60 22.56 -1.31 -0.59
C GLY A 60 21.54 -2.36 -1.00
N LYS A 61 21.38 -3.44 -0.21
CA LYS A 61 20.40 -4.50 -0.50
C LYS A 61 19.07 -4.20 0.17
N LEU A 62 17.98 -4.60 -0.50
CA LEU A 62 16.66 -4.53 0.12
C LEU A 62 16.60 -5.44 1.35
N ALA A 63 16.11 -4.88 2.44
CA ALA A 63 15.90 -5.53 3.72
C ALA A 63 14.62 -4.98 4.38
N GLY A 64 14.13 -5.66 5.40
CA GLY A 64 12.97 -5.25 6.17
C GLY A 64 11.91 -6.34 6.26
N PHE A 65 10.91 -6.08 7.11
CA PHE A 65 9.81 -7.01 7.35
C PHE A 65 9.08 -7.43 6.07
N GLU A 66 8.81 -6.48 5.16
CA GLU A 66 8.05 -6.73 3.93
C GLU A 66 8.88 -7.42 2.85
N VAL A 67 10.21 -7.27 2.91
CA VAL A 67 11.15 -8.04 2.08
C VAL A 67 11.09 -9.51 2.50
N ASP A 68 11.29 -9.79 3.78
CA ASP A 68 11.23 -11.15 4.32
C ASP A 68 9.85 -11.79 4.13
N LEU A 69 8.77 -11.01 4.34
CA LEU A 69 7.39 -11.46 4.12
C LEU A 69 7.16 -11.83 2.65
N SER A 70 7.63 -11.00 1.72
CA SER A 70 7.49 -11.26 0.29
C SER A 70 8.25 -12.51 -0.15
N GLU A 71 9.43 -12.76 0.41
CA GLU A 71 10.22 -13.97 0.17
C GLU A 71 9.50 -15.21 0.71
N ALA A 72 8.97 -15.15 1.94
CA ALA A 72 8.19 -16.24 2.53
C ALA A 72 6.91 -16.51 1.71
N LEU A 73 6.20 -15.47 1.30
CA LEU A 73 5.02 -15.55 0.45
C LEU A 73 5.34 -16.23 -0.89
N ALA A 74 6.39 -15.79 -1.59
CA ALA A 74 6.77 -16.36 -2.88
C ALA A 74 7.19 -17.83 -2.77
N LYS A 75 7.83 -18.21 -1.66
CA LYS A 75 8.15 -19.62 -1.37
C LYS A 75 6.88 -20.48 -1.25
N GLU A 76 5.85 -20.00 -0.56
CA GLU A 76 4.55 -20.70 -0.51
C GLU A 76 3.85 -20.75 -1.87
N LEU A 77 4.06 -19.73 -2.70
CA LEU A 77 3.63 -19.72 -4.08
C LEU A 77 4.55 -20.51 -5.02
N GLY A 78 5.65 -21.12 -4.55
CA GLY A 78 6.57 -21.89 -5.38
C GLY A 78 7.25 -21.08 -6.51
N VAL A 79 7.42 -19.77 -6.32
CA VAL A 79 8.04 -18.85 -7.29
C VAL A 79 9.13 -18.01 -6.60
N LYS A 80 9.93 -17.28 -7.39
CA LYS A 80 10.91 -16.30 -6.87
C LYS A 80 10.27 -14.93 -6.69
N VAL A 81 10.81 -14.12 -5.80
CA VAL A 81 10.46 -12.69 -5.75
C VAL A 81 11.31 -11.91 -6.76
N SER A 82 10.67 -10.98 -7.46
CA SER A 82 11.34 -9.91 -8.20
C SER A 82 10.89 -8.57 -7.64
N PHE A 83 11.72 -7.97 -6.79
CA PHE A 83 11.41 -6.66 -6.22
C PHE A 83 11.54 -5.56 -7.28
N GLN A 84 10.59 -4.63 -7.26
CA GLN A 84 10.52 -3.49 -8.17
C GLN A 84 10.42 -2.19 -7.34
N PRO A 85 11.55 -1.68 -6.80
CA PRO A 85 11.57 -0.43 -6.06
C PRO A 85 10.91 0.71 -6.84
N THR A 86 9.86 1.30 -6.27
CA THR A 86 9.03 2.31 -6.90
C THR A 86 8.57 3.32 -5.86
N LYS A 87 8.68 4.62 -6.15
CA LYS A 87 8.11 5.67 -5.29
C LYS A 87 6.62 5.43 -5.01
N TRP A 88 6.16 5.78 -3.81
CA TRP A 88 4.77 5.56 -3.41
C TRP A 88 3.74 6.22 -4.34
N ASP A 89 4.01 7.43 -4.85
CA ASP A 89 3.12 8.15 -5.78
C ASP A 89 2.90 7.42 -7.13
N GLY A 90 3.85 6.57 -7.54
CA GLY A 90 3.80 5.80 -8.78
C GLY A 90 3.52 4.30 -8.61
N ILE A 91 3.51 3.77 -7.38
CA ILE A 91 3.45 2.33 -7.14
C ILE A 91 2.10 1.73 -7.53
N LEU A 92 1.00 2.40 -7.19
CA LEU A 92 -0.35 1.94 -7.51
C LEU A 92 -0.63 2.02 -9.02
N ALA A 93 -0.11 3.03 -9.71
CA ALA A 93 -0.17 3.10 -11.18
C ALA A 93 0.65 1.97 -11.84
N SER A 94 1.76 1.56 -11.22
CA SER A 94 2.54 0.41 -11.69
C SER A 94 1.79 -0.92 -11.48
N LEU A 95 0.99 -1.02 -10.42
CA LEU A 95 0.08 -2.15 -10.21
C LEU A 95 -1.03 -2.19 -11.27
N GLU A 96 -1.67 -1.04 -11.52
CA GLU A 96 -2.74 -0.91 -12.53
C GLU A 96 -2.27 -1.28 -13.94
N SER A 97 -1.07 -0.84 -14.30
CA SER A 97 -0.49 -1.08 -15.63
C SER A 97 0.12 -2.48 -15.82
N GLY A 98 0.15 -3.32 -14.78
CA GLY A 98 0.73 -4.66 -14.86
C GLY A 98 2.26 -4.69 -14.82
N ARG A 99 2.93 -3.59 -14.49
CA ARG A 99 4.40 -3.57 -14.29
C ARG A 99 4.82 -4.35 -13.05
N ILE A 100 3.98 -4.35 -12.02
CA ILE A 100 4.10 -5.18 -10.83
C ILE A 100 2.83 -6.03 -10.66
N ASP A 101 2.95 -7.14 -9.95
CA ASP A 101 1.85 -8.06 -9.70
C ASP A 101 1.11 -7.72 -8.39
N ILE A 102 1.88 -7.36 -7.36
CA ILE A 102 1.37 -7.00 -6.04
C ILE A 102 2.16 -5.83 -5.43
N VAL A 103 1.56 -5.15 -4.46
CA VAL A 103 2.20 -4.11 -3.64
C VAL A 103 2.28 -4.59 -2.19
N VAL A 104 3.49 -4.60 -1.64
CA VAL A 104 3.77 -4.92 -0.23
C VAL A 104 4.56 -3.73 0.35
N ASN A 105 3.84 -2.71 0.81
CA ASN A 105 4.42 -1.42 1.21
C ASN A 105 3.54 -0.67 2.24
N GLN A 106 3.22 -1.31 3.36
CA GLN A 106 2.32 -0.81 4.42
C GLN A 106 1.02 -0.19 3.87
N VAL A 107 0.44 -0.85 2.87
CA VAL A 107 -0.76 -0.32 2.21
C VAL A 107 -1.95 -0.52 3.13
N THR A 108 -2.35 0.55 3.81
CA THR A 108 -3.56 0.55 4.63
C THR A 108 -4.78 0.17 3.79
N ILE A 109 -5.52 -0.81 4.29
CA ILE A 109 -6.79 -1.26 3.72
C ILE A 109 -7.84 -0.19 4.04
N SER A 110 -8.26 0.57 3.03
CA SER A 110 -9.32 1.59 3.15
C SER A 110 -10.47 1.31 2.19
N ASP A 111 -11.67 1.80 2.52
CA ASP A 111 -12.84 1.67 1.65
C ASP A 111 -12.64 2.35 0.30
N GLU A 112 -11.89 3.45 0.27
CA GLU A 112 -11.54 4.13 -0.96
C GLU A 112 -10.61 3.27 -1.84
N ARG A 113 -9.56 2.66 -1.27
CA ARG A 113 -8.66 1.79 -2.03
C ARG A 113 -9.35 0.50 -2.47
N LYS A 114 -10.24 -0.08 -1.64
CA LYS A 114 -11.08 -1.24 -2.00
C LYS A 114 -11.99 -1.00 -3.21
N LYS A 115 -12.31 0.25 -3.54
CA LYS A 115 -13.04 0.57 -4.78
C LYS A 115 -12.19 0.25 -6.02
N LYS A 116 -10.86 0.35 -5.93
CA LYS A 116 -9.92 0.21 -7.07
C LYS A 116 -9.07 -1.05 -7.04
N TYR A 117 -8.76 -1.59 -5.87
CA TYR A 117 -7.87 -2.73 -5.67
C TYR A 117 -8.51 -3.80 -4.80
N ASP A 118 -8.06 -5.03 -4.97
CA ASP A 118 -8.31 -6.09 -4.01
C ASP A 118 -7.18 -6.09 -2.97
N PHE A 119 -7.48 -6.62 -1.78
CA PHE A 119 -6.53 -6.69 -0.67
C PHE A 119 -6.53 -8.08 -0.05
N SER A 120 -5.35 -8.55 0.33
CA SER A 120 -5.23 -9.72 1.20
C SER A 120 -5.84 -9.48 2.58
N THR A 121 -5.95 -10.54 3.37
CA THR A 121 -6.06 -10.41 4.83
C THR A 121 -4.89 -9.59 5.37
N PRO A 122 -5.10 -8.80 6.45
CA PRO A 122 -4.05 -7.96 7.01
C PRO A 122 -2.84 -8.80 7.41
N TYR A 123 -1.64 -8.25 7.23
CA TYR A 123 -0.39 -8.85 7.72
C TYR A 123 0.28 -8.02 8.82
N THR A 124 -0.09 -6.74 8.96
CA THR A 124 0.24 -5.91 10.13
C THR A 124 -0.96 -5.10 10.59
N VAL A 125 -0.96 -4.80 11.89
CA VAL A 125 -1.86 -3.88 12.56
C VAL A 125 -1.01 -2.80 13.26
N SER A 126 -1.35 -1.54 13.03
CA SER A 126 -0.65 -0.39 13.60
C SER A 126 -1.61 0.80 13.78
N GLY A 127 -1.06 2.01 13.82
CA GLY A 127 -1.79 3.26 13.77
C GLY A 127 -0.89 4.43 13.40
N ILE A 128 -1.50 5.59 13.20
CA ILE A 128 -0.79 6.84 12.95
C ILE A 128 -0.16 7.31 14.26
N GLN A 129 1.13 7.64 14.21
CA GLN A 129 1.87 8.22 15.32
C GLN A 129 2.47 9.56 14.91
N ALA A 130 2.35 10.55 15.80
CA ALA A 130 3.10 11.79 15.67
C ALA A 130 4.53 11.59 16.17
N LEU A 131 5.49 12.00 15.34
CA LEU A 131 6.92 12.04 15.64
C LEU A 131 7.39 13.50 15.63
N THR A 132 8.14 13.89 16.65
CA THR A 132 8.64 15.26 16.84
C THR A 132 10.13 15.24 17.13
N ARG A 133 10.78 16.41 17.14
CA ARG A 133 12.07 16.54 17.84
C ARG A 133 11.86 16.30 19.32
N LYS A 134 12.82 15.68 20.01
CA LYS A 134 12.68 15.35 21.44
C LYS A 134 12.38 16.56 22.32
N SER A 135 12.93 17.74 21.99
CA SER A 135 12.64 19.00 22.69
C SER A 135 11.16 19.39 22.64
N ASP A 136 10.43 18.92 21.62
CA ASP A 136 9.09 19.35 21.28
C ASP A 136 8.05 18.26 21.54
N ALA A 137 8.44 17.15 22.18
CA ALA A 137 7.58 15.99 22.42
C ALA A 137 6.31 16.31 23.23
N ALA A 138 6.37 17.31 24.11
CA ALA A 138 5.22 17.76 24.89
C ALA A 138 4.23 18.63 24.08
N SER A 139 4.59 19.01 22.85
CA SER A 139 3.82 19.95 22.02
C SER A 139 2.67 19.30 21.24
N VAL A 140 2.59 17.97 21.25
CA VAL A 140 1.52 17.18 20.63
C VAL A 140 1.11 16.09 21.63
N LYS A 141 -0.13 16.15 22.12
CA LYS A 141 -0.71 15.12 23.00
C LYS A 141 -1.85 14.39 22.32
N THR A 142 -2.60 15.13 21.50
CA THR A 142 -3.73 14.65 20.73
C THR A 142 -3.59 15.11 19.29
N ALA A 143 -4.36 14.52 18.38
CA ALA A 143 -4.30 14.93 16.98
C ALA A 143 -4.81 16.36 16.74
N ALA A 144 -5.66 16.90 17.64
CA ALA A 144 -6.12 18.29 17.57
C ALA A 144 -4.97 19.30 17.75
N ASP A 145 -3.90 18.91 18.46
CA ASP A 145 -2.71 19.75 18.66
C ASP A 145 -1.89 19.95 17.37
N LEU A 146 -2.23 19.24 16.28
CA LEU A 146 -1.60 19.42 14.97
C LEU A 146 -2.08 20.68 14.23
N ALA A 147 -3.18 21.30 14.67
CA ALA A 147 -3.70 22.52 14.06
C ALA A 147 -2.65 23.65 14.08
N GLY A 148 -2.42 24.27 12.92
CA GLY A 148 -1.42 25.34 12.75
C GLY A 148 0.05 24.90 12.74
N LYS A 149 0.35 23.61 12.99
CA LYS A 149 1.71 23.07 12.88
C LYS A 149 2.05 22.70 11.44
N LYS A 150 3.34 22.75 11.09
CA LYS A 150 3.86 22.18 9.84
C LYS A 150 3.99 20.68 10.01
N VAL A 151 3.12 19.92 9.35
CA VAL A 151 3.05 18.47 9.49
C VAL A 151 3.54 17.79 8.21
N GLY A 152 4.66 17.08 8.31
CA GLY A 152 5.24 16.29 7.23
C GLY A 152 4.58 14.93 7.07
N VAL A 153 4.19 14.59 5.85
CA VAL A 153 3.60 13.29 5.46
C VAL A 153 4.11 12.87 4.09
N GLY A 154 4.03 11.58 3.76
CA GLY A 154 4.30 11.11 2.40
C GLY A 154 3.18 11.58 1.44
N LEU A 155 3.55 11.99 0.23
CA LEU A 155 2.62 12.41 -0.82
C LEU A 155 1.65 11.28 -1.20
N GLY A 156 0.34 11.50 -1.18
CA GLY A 156 -0.67 10.50 -1.53
C GLY A 156 -0.87 9.41 -0.49
N THR A 157 -0.33 9.58 0.73
CA THR A 157 -0.52 8.61 1.82
C THR A 157 -1.87 8.79 2.50
N ASN A 158 -2.31 7.76 3.20
CA ASN A 158 -3.45 7.82 4.12
C ASN A 158 -3.21 8.82 5.27
N TYR A 159 -1.96 9.16 5.61
CA TYR A 159 -1.66 10.20 6.59
C TYR A 159 -2.02 11.59 6.07
N GLU A 160 -1.72 11.87 4.80
CA GLU A 160 -2.12 13.11 4.13
C GLU A 160 -3.64 13.23 4.06
N GLN A 161 -4.32 12.17 3.62
CA GLN A 161 -5.77 12.12 3.57
C GLN A 161 -6.39 12.32 4.96
N TRP A 162 -5.87 11.61 5.97
CA TRP A 162 -6.35 11.72 7.34
C TRP A 162 -6.21 13.15 7.87
N LEU A 163 -5.08 13.83 7.62
CA LEU A 163 -4.90 15.24 7.99
C LEU A 163 -5.92 16.16 7.31
N LYS A 164 -6.12 16.01 6.00
CA LYS A 164 -7.10 16.79 5.24
C LYS A 164 -8.52 16.65 5.78
N GLU A 165 -8.89 15.46 6.23
CA GLU A 165 -10.23 15.16 6.73
C GLU A 165 -10.43 15.54 8.21
N ASN A 166 -9.41 15.36 9.05
CA ASN A 166 -9.56 15.42 10.51
C ASN A 166 -8.92 16.67 11.14
N VAL A 167 -7.87 17.22 10.52
CA VAL A 167 -7.16 18.42 11.02
C VAL A 167 -6.81 19.36 9.86
N PRO A 168 -7.82 19.88 9.12
CA PRO A 168 -7.60 20.71 7.93
C PRO A 168 -6.87 22.03 8.22
N GLN A 169 -6.71 22.40 9.49
CA GLN A 169 -5.96 23.58 9.94
C GLN A 169 -4.45 23.33 10.03
N ALA A 170 -3.96 22.10 9.84
CA ALA A 170 -2.52 21.82 9.78
C ALA A 170 -1.91 22.35 8.46
N ASP A 171 -0.67 22.84 8.52
CA ASP A 171 0.13 23.17 7.33
C ASP A 171 0.77 21.87 6.81
N ILE A 172 0.09 21.19 5.90
CA ILE A 172 0.49 19.88 5.38
C ILE A 172 1.67 20.03 4.41
N ARG A 173 2.79 19.37 4.72
CA ARG A 173 3.99 19.28 3.88
C ARG A 173 4.16 17.87 3.35
N THR A 174 4.11 17.69 2.04
CA THR A 174 4.25 16.39 1.39
C THR A 174 5.68 16.12 0.97
N TYR A 175 6.09 14.86 1.08
CA TYR A 175 7.43 14.38 0.73
C TYR A 175 7.34 13.14 -0.16
N ASP A 176 8.30 13.01 -1.07
CA ASP A 176 8.43 11.84 -1.97
C ASP A 176 9.13 10.65 -1.30
N ASP A 177 9.90 10.89 -0.24
CA ASP A 177 10.66 9.88 0.47
C ASP A 177 10.80 10.20 1.98
N ASP A 178 10.96 9.14 2.75
CA ASP A 178 11.09 9.20 4.21
C ASP A 178 12.38 9.89 4.69
N PRO A 179 13.58 9.63 4.12
CA PRO A 179 14.80 10.31 4.53
C PRO A 179 14.70 11.84 4.50
N THR A 180 14.13 12.41 3.44
CA THR A 180 13.95 13.86 3.30
C THR A 180 12.96 14.39 4.33
N LYS A 181 11.84 13.70 4.54
CA LYS A 181 10.82 14.05 5.54
C LYS A 181 11.42 14.09 6.96
N PHE A 182 12.18 13.07 7.34
CA PHE A 182 12.82 13.00 8.66
C PHE A 182 13.94 14.02 8.82
N GLN A 183 14.70 14.30 7.76
CA GLN A 183 15.73 15.34 7.79
C GLN A 183 15.12 16.73 8.03
N ASP A 184 14.02 17.06 7.37
CA ASP A 184 13.32 18.33 7.55
C ASP A 184 12.76 18.48 8.98
N LEU A 185 12.30 17.39 9.60
CA LEU A 185 11.94 17.38 11.02
C LEU A 185 13.14 17.66 11.91
N ASN A 186 14.26 16.98 11.65
CA ASN A 186 15.49 17.08 12.44
C ASN A 186 16.05 18.52 12.44
N VAL A 187 15.98 19.23 11.31
CA VAL A 187 16.52 20.61 11.18
C VAL A 187 15.50 21.72 11.47
N GLY A 188 14.28 21.39 11.90
CA GLY A 188 13.30 22.43 12.28
C GLY A 188 12.48 23.02 11.13
N ARG A 189 12.51 22.44 9.93
CA ARG A 189 11.71 22.93 8.80
C ARG A 189 10.23 22.58 8.93
N ILE A 190 9.95 21.43 9.54
CA ILE A 190 8.61 20.99 9.96
C ILE A 190 8.60 20.73 11.47
N ASP A 191 7.40 20.75 12.05
CA ASP A 191 7.21 20.60 13.50
C ASP A 191 6.96 19.14 13.89
N VAL A 192 6.24 18.42 13.03
CA VAL A 192 5.76 17.06 13.29
C VAL A 192 5.83 16.24 12.01
N VAL A 193 6.11 14.95 12.13
CA VAL A 193 5.87 13.95 11.08
C VAL A 193 4.73 13.04 11.53
N LEU A 194 3.77 12.75 10.65
CA LEU A 194 2.87 11.61 10.85
C LEU A 194 3.38 10.42 10.04
N VAL A 195 3.47 9.28 10.70
CA VAL A 195 3.97 8.02 10.13
C VAL A 195 3.36 6.83 10.88
N ASP A 196 3.55 5.63 10.36
CA ASP A 196 3.21 4.40 11.08
C ASP A 196 3.91 4.34 12.44
N ARG A 197 3.20 3.94 13.49
CA ARG A 197 3.71 3.82 14.85
C ARG A 197 4.96 2.95 14.95
N LEU A 198 5.03 1.86 14.19
CA LEU A 198 6.18 0.95 14.21
C LEU A 198 7.43 1.61 13.59
N ALA A 199 7.25 2.34 12.48
CA ALA A 199 8.32 3.14 11.89
C ALA A 199 8.73 4.32 12.79
N ALA A 200 7.79 4.92 13.52
CA ALA A 200 8.10 5.97 14.48
C ALA A 200 9.04 5.47 15.59
N PHE A 201 8.78 4.29 16.17
CA PHE A 201 9.67 3.72 17.19
C PHE A 201 11.05 3.35 16.65
N GLU A 202 11.11 2.77 15.46
CA GLU A 202 12.38 2.49 14.78
C GLU A 202 13.18 3.78 14.58
N MET A 203 12.53 4.87 14.18
CA MET A 203 13.19 6.17 14.01
C MET A 203 13.72 6.75 15.33
N VAL A 204 12.97 6.62 16.43
CA VAL A 204 13.44 7.04 17.76
C VAL A 204 14.70 6.26 18.15
N ALA A 205 14.70 4.95 17.95
CA ALA A 205 15.86 4.09 18.25
C ALA A 205 17.08 4.47 17.40
N LYS A 206 16.91 4.65 16.08
CA LYS A 206 18.00 4.99 15.15
C LYS A 206 18.59 6.39 15.36
N THR A 207 17.78 7.35 15.81
CA THR A 207 18.25 8.74 15.96
C THR A 207 18.99 9.01 17.27
N GLY A 208 19.14 8.00 18.13
CA GLY A 208 19.70 8.18 19.48
C GLY A 208 18.81 9.11 20.32
N GLU A 209 17.49 8.96 20.18
CA GLU A 209 16.48 9.80 20.84
C GLU A 209 16.55 11.30 20.51
N ARG A 210 17.12 11.71 19.36
CA ARG A 210 16.96 13.12 18.90
C ARG A 210 15.52 13.43 18.50
N MET A 211 14.77 12.40 18.13
CA MET A 211 13.32 12.43 17.91
C MET A 211 12.59 11.69 19.02
N ALA A 212 11.30 11.99 19.17
CA ALA A 212 10.42 11.33 20.12
C ALA A 212 9.02 11.15 19.54
N VAL A 213 8.37 10.03 19.88
CA VAL A 213 6.93 9.87 19.70
C VAL A 213 6.21 10.87 20.60
N ALA A 214 5.17 11.52 20.08
CA ALA A 214 4.38 12.50 20.80
C ALA A 214 2.91 12.07 20.80
N GLY A 215 2.28 12.11 21.98
CA GLY A 215 0.91 11.65 22.18
C GLY A 215 0.71 10.14 21.94
N ASP A 216 -0.52 9.70 22.14
CA ASP A 216 -0.92 8.32 21.81
C ASP A 216 -1.09 8.14 20.31
N ALA A 217 -0.89 6.92 19.83
CA ALA A 217 -1.22 6.57 18.46
C ALA A 217 -2.74 6.67 18.25
N PHE A 218 -3.13 7.13 17.07
CA PHE A 218 -4.52 7.31 16.68
C PHE A 218 -4.77 6.68 15.32
N SER A 219 -6.04 6.47 14.95
CA SER A 219 -6.43 5.80 13.70
C SER A 219 -5.77 4.42 13.57
N ARG A 220 -6.42 3.38 14.12
CA ARG A 220 -5.99 1.99 13.91
C ARG A 220 -5.95 1.68 12.42
N GLN A 221 -4.86 1.08 11.96
CA GLN A 221 -4.62 0.77 10.56
C GLN A 221 -4.29 -0.71 10.40
N GLU A 222 -4.89 -1.33 9.40
CA GLU A 222 -4.60 -2.69 8.97
C GLU A 222 -3.96 -2.60 7.59
N SER A 223 -2.76 -3.15 7.45
CA SER A 223 -2.03 -3.16 6.18
C SER A 223 -2.17 -4.53 5.51
N GLY A 224 -2.48 -4.51 4.22
CA GLY A 224 -2.66 -5.70 3.40
C GLY A 224 -1.84 -5.65 2.12
N ILE A 225 -1.69 -6.79 1.46
CA ILE A 225 -1.08 -6.87 0.14
C ILE A 225 -2.12 -6.40 -0.88
N ALA A 226 -1.82 -5.32 -1.61
CA ALA A 226 -2.70 -4.81 -2.64
C ALA A 226 -2.42 -5.51 -3.97
N LEU A 227 -3.47 -5.85 -4.69
CA LEU A 227 -3.41 -6.43 -6.03
C LEU A 227 -4.49 -5.82 -6.92
N ARG A 228 -4.35 -5.98 -8.25
CA ARG A 228 -5.36 -5.52 -9.21
C ARG A 228 -6.73 -6.10 -8.85
N LYS A 229 -7.79 -5.32 -9.05
CA LYS A 229 -9.16 -5.76 -8.78
C LYS A 229 -9.61 -6.86 -9.75
N GLY A 230 -10.41 -7.80 -9.25
CA GLY A 230 -10.95 -8.89 -10.05
C GLY A 230 -9.98 -10.05 -10.25
N ASN A 231 -9.06 -10.27 -9.32
CA ASN A 231 -8.06 -11.35 -9.33
C ASN A 231 -8.33 -12.40 -8.23
N PRO A 232 -9.46 -13.12 -8.26
CA PRO A 232 -9.89 -13.97 -7.14
C PRO A 232 -8.92 -15.14 -6.87
N GLU A 233 -8.31 -15.72 -7.90
CA GLU A 233 -7.38 -16.86 -7.73
C GLU A 233 -6.06 -16.44 -7.08
N LEU A 234 -5.47 -15.34 -7.57
CA LEU A 234 -4.25 -14.79 -6.97
C LEU A 234 -4.52 -14.32 -5.53
N LEU A 235 -5.64 -13.64 -5.28
CA LEU A 235 -6.03 -13.23 -3.94
C LEU A 235 -6.18 -14.43 -3.00
N ALA A 236 -6.86 -15.50 -3.44
CA ALA A 236 -7.02 -16.71 -2.64
C ALA A 236 -5.68 -17.38 -2.35
N ALA A 237 -4.77 -17.45 -3.33
CA ALA A 237 -3.43 -18.00 -3.14
C ALA A 237 -2.61 -17.18 -2.13
N ILE A 238 -2.66 -15.84 -2.22
CA ILE A 238 -2.00 -14.95 -1.27
C ILE A 238 -2.58 -15.11 0.14
N ASN A 239 -3.90 -15.13 0.28
CA ASN A 239 -4.56 -15.31 1.57
C ASN A 239 -4.21 -16.65 2.22
N LYS A 240 -4.23 -17.73 1.44
CA LYS A 240 -3.83 -19.06 1.92
C LYS A 240 -2.38 -19.09 2.38
N ALA A 241 -1.48 -18.42 1.66
CA ALA A 241 -0.09 -18.32 2.05
C ALA A 241 0.08 -17.51 3.35
N ILE A 242 -0.57 -16.35 3.48
CA ILE A 242 -0.55 -15.55 4.72
C ILE A 242 -1.11 -16.35 5.90
N GLU A 243 -2.23 -17.05 5.71
CA GLU A 243 -2.83 -17.90 6.74
C GLU A 243 -1.88 -19.00 7.19
N LYS A 244 -1.20 -19.66 6.25
CA LYS A 244 -0.19 -20.68 6.57
C LYS A 244 0.98 -20.08 7.34
N LEU A 245 1.56 -18.97 6.87
CA LEU A 245 2.66 -18.28 7.55
C LEU A 245 2.28 -17.80 8.96
N ARG A 246 1.00 -17.44 9.16
CA ARG A 246 0.45 -17.12 10.48
C ARG A 246 0.33 -18.39 11.34
N GLY A 247 -0.22 -19.47 10.79
CA GLY A 247 -0.47 -20.72 11.50
C GLY A 247 0.79 -21.49 11.87
N ASP A 248 1.85 -21.41 11.06
CA ASP A 248 3.13 -22.07 11.34
C ASP A 248 4.12 -21.20 12.14
N GLY A 249 3.73 -19.97 12.49
CA GLY A 249 4.50 -19.05 13.32
C GLY A 249 5.57 -18.26 12.56
N THR A 250 5.74 -18.46 11.26
CA THR A 250 6.70 -17.69 10.44
C THR A 250 6.42 -16.19 10.52
N LEU A 251 5.14 -15.79 10.38
CA LEU A 251 4.76 -14.37 10.38
C LEU A 251 5.08 -13.69 11.73
N LYS A 252 4.84 -14.40 12.84
CA LYS A 252 5.23 -13.97 14.19
C LYS A 252 6.74 -13.82 14.34
N GLN A 253 7.52 -14.79 13.86
CA GLN A 253 8.99 -14.71 13.91
C GLN A 253 9.54 -13.53 13.11
N LEU A 254 9.00 -13.27 11.91
CA LEU A 254 9.35 -12.10 11.12
C LEU A 254 9.00 -10.81 11.86
N SER A 255 7.82 -10.74 12.46
CA SER A 255 7.40 -9.60 13.26
C SER A 255 8.34 -9.34 14.45
N GLU A 256 8.66 -10.38 15.22
CA GLU A 256 9.55 -10.27 16.38
C GLU A 256 10.99 -9.91 15.98
N LYS A 257 11.46 -10.39 14.81
CA LYS A 257 12.77 -10.01 14.25
C LYS A 257 12.86 -8.48 14.08
N TRP A 258 11.87 -7.88 13.44
CA TRP A 258 11.88 -6.48 13.01
C TRP A 258 11.33 -5.48 14.02
N PHE A 259 10.30 -5.86 14.78
CA PHE A 259 9.58 -4.95 15.68
C PHE A 259 9.74 -5.29 17.17
N LYS A 260 10.37 -6.41 17.51
CA LYS A 260 10.48 -6.94 18.89
C LYS A 260 9.11 -7.16 19.57
N ALA A 261 8.06 -7.28 18.76
CA ALA A 261 6.69 -7.52 19.16
C ALA A 261 5.95 -8.26 18.03
N ASP A 262 4.84 -8.93 18.35
CA ASP A 262 3.93 -9.46 17.34
C ASP A 262 2.91 -8.39 16.94
N VAL A 263 3.06 -7.85 15.72
CA VAL A 263 2.18 -6.82 15.14
C VAL A 263 1.21 -7.40 14.12
N THR A 264 1.11 -8.74 14.04
CA THR A 264 0.45 -9.47 12.95
C THR A 264 -0.97 -9.94 13.32
N GLN A 265 -1.45 -9.47 14.47
CA GLN A 265 -2.71 -9.81 15.15
C GLN A 265 -3.57 -8.57 15.40
#